data_AF-A0A0A0CXE5-F1
#
_entry.id   AF-A0A0A0CXE5-F1
#
_cell.length_a   1.000
_cell.length_b   1.000
_cell.length_c   1.000
_cell.angle_alpha   90.00
_cell.angle_beta   90.00
_cell.angle_gamma   90.00
#
_symmetry.space_group_name_H-M   'P 1'
#
loop_
_entity.id
_entity.type
_entity.pdbx_description
1 polymer ?
#
loop_
_entity_poly.entity_id
_entity_poly.type
_entity_poly.pdbx_seq_one_letter_code
_entity_poly.pdbx_strand_id
1 'polypeptide(L)' 'MNDIDNDALLALLLDDETADPDAIRRRDDGASAPLSFQQQRLWFLHHYDPEGAAYNSVRALRLRGRLDVPALEAAFRRLV' A
#
# COMPACT_ATOMS: atom_id res chain seq x y z
N MET A 1 -0.75 -2.49 -52.51
CA MET A 1 0.47 -2.25 -51.71
C MET A 1 0.29 -0.87 -51.08
N ASN A 2 -0.33 -0.71 -49.92
CA ASN A 2 -0.36 -1.57 -48.74
C ASN A 2 -1.80 -1.72 -48.22
N ASP A 3 -2.27 -2.97 -48.18
CA ASP A 3 -3.14 -3.41 -47.09
C ASP A 3 -2.27 -3.29 -45.83
N ILE A 4 -2.53 -2.29 -44.99
CA ILE A 4 -2.08 -2.41 -43.61
C ILE A 4 -3.03 -3.41 -43.00
N ASP A 5 -2.56 -4.65 -42.96
CA ASP A 5 -3.26 -5.78 -42.37
C ASP A 5 -3.63 -5.42 -40.93
N ASN A 6 -4.89 -5.08 -40.73
CA ASN A 6 -5.40 -4.56 -39.47
C ASN A 6 -5.31 -5.65 -38.38
N ASP A 7 -5.28 -6.92 -38.77
CA ASP A 7 -5.05 -8.06 -37.87
C ASP A 7 -3.59 -8.10 -37.40
N ALA A 8 -2.62 -7.73 -38.25
CA ALA A 8 -1.22 -7.58 -37.85
C ALA A 8 -1.00 -6.34 -36.97
N LEU A 9 -1.79 -5.28 -37.17
CA LEU A 9 -1.76 -4.07 -36.35
C LEU A 9 -2.40 -4.34 -34.97
N LEU A 10 -3.48 -5.13 -34.92
CA LEU A 10 -4.05 -5.65 -33.68
C LEU A 10 -3.06 -6.56 -32.96
N ALA A 11 -2.37 -7.47 -33.65
CA ALA A 11 -1.35 -8.31 -33.04
C ALA A 11 -0.19 -7.49 -32.44
N LEU A 12 0.26 -6.43 -33.12
CA LEU A 12 1.33 -5.54 -32.61
C LEU A 12 0.87 -4.66 -31.42
N LEU A 13 -0.40 -4.26 -31.39
CA LEU A 13 -0.99 -3.56 -30.25
C LEU A 13 -1.21 -4.52 -29.06
N LEU A 14 -1.55 -5.78 -29.35
CA LEU A 14 -1.76 -6.85 -28.37
C LEU A 14 -0.44 -7.43 -27.84
N ASP A 15 0.65 -7.37 -28.61
CA ASP A 15 1.97 -7.90 -28.27
C ASP A 15 2.70 -7.10 -27.16
N ASP A 16 2.10 -6.02 -26.63
CA ASP A 16 2.47 -5.45 -25.32
C ASP A 16 1.27 -4.84 -24.56
N GLU A 17 0.05 -5.36 -24.76
CA GLU A 17 -1.19 -4.82 -24.14
C GLU A 17 -1.48 -5.38 -22.74
N THR A 18 -0.52 -6.06 -22.11
CA THR A 18 -0.75 -6.73 -20.80
C THR A 18 -0.27 -5.93 -19.60
N ALA A 19 0.36 -4.77 -19.83
CA ALA A 19 0.97 -3.96 -18.78
C ALA A 19 0.37 -2.55 -18.73
N ASP A 20 -0.70 -2.38 -17.94
CA ASP A 20 -1.16 -1.06 -17.52
C ASP A 20 0.02 -0.27 -16.91
N PRO A 21 0.42 0.87 -17.51
CA PRO A 21 1.55 1.67 -17.04
C PRO A 21 1.25 2.38 -15.71
N ASP A 22 -0.03 2.55 -15.37
CA ASP A 22 -0.48 3.15 -14.12
C ASP A 22 -0.69 2.12 -13.00
N ALA A 23 -0.56 0.82 -13.30
CA ALA A 23 -0.72 -0.23 -12.31
C ALA A 23 0.41 -0.21 -11.29
N ILE A 24 0.04 -0.17 -10.00
CA ILE A 24 0.99 -0.31 -8.89
C ILE A 24 1.52 -1.74 -8.86
N ARG A 25 2.74 -1.95 -9.36
CA ARG A 25 3.41 -3.25 -9.37
C ARG A 25 3.84 -3.64 -7.95
N ARG A 26 3.77 -4.94 -7.66
CA ARG A 26 4.45 -5.51 -6.50
C ARG A 26 5.95 -5.23 -6.64
N ARG A 27 6.56 -4.68 -5.60
CA ARG A 27 8.01 -4.52 -5.50
C ARG A 27 8.67 -5.86 -5.20
N ASP A 28 9.87 -6.09 -5.75
CA ASP A 28 10.73 -7.22 -5.37
C ASP A 28 11.05 -7.22 -3.87
N ASP A 29 11.20 -8.41 -3.30
CA ASP A 29 11.51 -8.58 -1.89
C ASP A 29 12.91 -8.01 -1.59
N GLY A 30 13.01 -7.17 -0.55
CA GLY A 30 14.27 -6.52 -0.16
C GLY A 30 14.68 -5.28 -0.97
N ALA A 31 13.97 -4.95 -2.05
CA ALA A 31 14.24 -3.70 -2.78
C ALA A 31 13.87 -2.46 -1.96
N SER A 32 14.55 -1.33 -2.24
CA SER A 32 14.34 -0.05 -1.55
C SER A 32 12.87 0.43 -1.64
N ALA A 33 12.35 0.93 -0.52
CA ALA A 33 10.99 1.42 -0.39
C ALA A 33 11.01 2.90 0.02
N PRO A 34 11.15 3.84 -0.92
CA PRO A 34 11.17 5.26 -0.58
C PRO A 34 9.85 5.66 0.08
N LEU A 35 9.94 6.51 1.11
CA LEU A 35 8.76 7.07 1.76
C LEU A 35 7.98 7.89 0.75
N SER A 36 6.65 7.74 0.76
CA SER A 36 5.76 8.68 0.07
C SER A 36 5.93 10.10 0.62
N PHE A 37 5.52 11.10 -0.16
CA PHE A 37 5.60 12.50 0.26
C PHE A 37 4.93 12.75 1.63
N GLN A 38 3.79 12.11 1.89
CA GLN A 38 3.08 12.25 3.17
C GLN A 38 3.84 11.59 4.34
N GLN A 39 4.49 10.45 4.10
CA GLN A 39 5.31 9.79 5.11
C GLN A 39 6.57 10.62 5.45
N GLN A 40 7.21 11.22 4.44
CA GLN A 40 8.35 12.13 4.66
C GLN A 40 7.94 13.34 5.50
N ARG A 41 6.77 13.92 5.21
CA ARG A 41 6.21 15.03 6.00
C ARG A 41 5.95 14.62 7.45
N LEU A 42 5.33 13.47 7.69
CA LEU A 42 5.09 12.97 9.05
C LEU A 42 6.40 12.70 9.79
N TRP A 43 7.38 12.10 9.12
CA TRP A 43 8.71 11.88 9.68
C TRP A 43 9.37 13.20 10.10
N PHE A 44 9.32 14.22 9.25
CA PHE A 44 9.84 15.55 9.56
C PHE A 44 9.13 16.17 10.77
N LEU A 45 7.80 16.11 10.81
CA LEU A 45 7.01 16.69 11.90
C LEU A 45 7.28 16.00 13.24
N HIS A 46 7.49 14.68 13.25
CA HIS A 46 7.89 13.96 14.46
C HIS A 46 9.29 14.37 14.94
N HIS A 47 10.24 14.62 14.04
CA HIS A 47 11.58 15.11 14.43
C HIS A 47 11.56 16.57 14.89
N TYR A 48 10.65 17.38 14.35
CA TYR A 48 10.51 18.78 14.71
C TYR A 48 9.92 18.98 16.11
N ASP A 49 8.94 18.15 16.50
CA ASP A 49 8.33 18.16 17.84
C ASP A 49 8.21 16.71 18.37
N PRO A 50 9.28 16.16 18.97
CA PRO A 50 9.33 14.75 19.38
C PRO A 50 8.34 14.37 20.48
N GLU A 51 8.00 15.33 21.35
CA GLU A 51 7.07 15.14 22.47
C GLU A 51 5.62 15.40 22.05
N GLY A 52 5.40 15.89 20.83
CA GLY A 52 4.10 16.23 20.27
C GLY A 52 3.23 15.00 19.99
N ALA A 53 1.98 15.04 20.45
CA ALA A 53 0.99 13.97 20.23
C ALA A 53 0.06 14.22 19.03
N ALA A 54 0.28 15.30 18.26
CA ALA A 54 -0.66 15.79 17.24
C ALA A 54 -1.02 14.76 16.14
N TYR A 55 -0.12 13.81 15.87
CA TYR A 55 -0.31 12.78 14.84
C TYR A 55 -0.54 11.38 15.41
N ASN A 56 -0.78 11.26 16.72
CA ASN A 56 -1.19 9.98 17.33
C ASN A 56 -2.62 9.62 16.93
N SER A 57 -2.78 8.46 16.30
CA SER A 57 -4.10 7.92 15.95
C SER A 57 -4.63 7.05 17.08
N VAL A 58 -5.39 7.65 18.00
CA VAL A 58 -5.99 6.92 19.13
C VAL A 58 -7.41 6.46 18.78
N ARG A 59 -7.76 5.24 19.20
CA ARG A 59 -9.11 4.66 19.10
C ARG A 59 -9.41 3.91 20.40
N ALA A 60 -10.64 4.03 20.89
CA ALA A 60 -11.13 3.26 22.04
C ALA A 60 -12.43 2.54 21.65
N LEU A 61 -12.55 1.27 22.03
CA LEU A 61 -13.73 0.45 21.78
C LEU A 61 -14.28 -0.09 23.09
N ARG A 62 -15.60 -0.05 23.26
CA ARG A 62 -16.29 -0.66 24.40
C ARG A 62 -16.85 -2.01 24.00
N LEU A 63 -16.27 -3.07 24.54
CA LEU A 63 -16.76 -4.44 24.40
C LEU A 63 -17.78 -4.74 25.52
N ARG A 64 -18.84 -5.48 25.19
CA ARG A 64 -19.86 -5.92 26.16
C ARG A 64 -19.90 -7.43 26.20
N GLY A 65 -19.98 -8.00 27.41
CA GLY A 65 -19.99 -9.44 27.63
C GLY A 65 -18.65 -9.97 28.16
N ARG A 66 -18.51 -11.29 28.19
CA ARG A 66 -17.27 -11.96 28.61
C ARG A 66 -16.20 -11.77 27.53
N LEU A 67 -15.06 -11.20 27.91
CA LEU A 67 -13.91 -11.06 27.03
C LEU A 67 -12.95 -12.24 27.24
N ASP A 68 -12.62 -12.93 26.15
CA ASP A 68 -11.47 -13.85 26.10
C ASP A 68 -10.22 -13.05 25.75
N VAL A 69 -9.43 -12.70 26.78
CA VAL A 69 -8.22 -11.88 26.63
C VAL A 69 -7.14 -12.62 25.82
N PRO A 70 -6.82 -13.91 26.09
CA PRO A 70 -5.88 -14.67 25.27
C PRO A 70 -6.24 -14.69 23.77
N ALA A 71 -7.52 -14.86 23.44
CA ALA A 71 -7.97 -14.86 22.04
C ALA A 71 -7.80 -13.48 21.38
N LEU A 72 -8.11 -12.38 22.11
CA LEU A 72 -7.90 -11.03 21.62
C LEU A 72 -6.42 -10.74 21.34
N GLU A 73 -5.54 -11.12 22.26
CA GLU A 73 -4.08 -10.97 22.08
C GLU A 73 -3.56 -11.79 20.89
N ALA A 74 -4.07 -13.00 20.68
CA ALA A 74 -3.73 -13.83 19.53
C ALA A 74 -4.16 -13.18 18.20
N ALA A 75 -5.36 -12.57 18.16
CA ALA A 75 -5.85 -11.87 16.98
C ALA A 75 -4.95 -10.68 16.61
N PHE A 76 -4.53 -9.86 17.58
CA PHE A 76 -3.62 -8.75 17.31
C PHE A 76 -2.23 -9.22 16.86
N ARG A 77 -1.69 -10.27 17.50
CA ARG A 77 -0.41 -10.89 17.09
C ARG A 77 -0.44 -11.44 15.66
N ARG A 78 -1.62 -11.75 15.11
CA ARG A 78 -1.75 -12.21 13.74
C ARG A 78 -1.69 -11.08 12.70
N LEU A 79 -1.99 -9.84 13.09
CA LEU A 79 -2.05 -8.67 12.21
C LEU A 79 -0.68 -7.98 12.03
N VAL A 80 0.21 -8.11 13.02
CA VAL A 80 1.57 -7.56 13.02
C VAL A 80 2.55 -8.63 12.57
#